data_AF-A0A3M0RW94-F1
#
_entry.id   AF-A0A3M0RW94-F1
#
_cell.length_a   1.000
_cell.length_b   1.000
_cell.length_c   1.000
_cell.angle_alpha   90.00
_cell.angle_beta   90.00
_cell.angle_gamma   90.00
#
_symmetry.space_group_name_H-M   'P 1'
#
loop_
_entity.id
_entity.type
_entity.pdbx_description
1 polymer ?
#
loop_
_entity_poly.entity_id
_entity_poly.type
_entity_poly.pdbx_seq_one_letter_code
_entity_poly.pdbx_strand_id
1 'polypeptide(L)' 'ELYYVIEGTLTVTVDNKVYTAHPGDSVFFPKGAKIAFGSPDKMKAFYATY' A
#
# COMPACT_ATOMS: atom_id res chain seq x y z
N GLU A 1 2.15 6.20 -7.94
CA GLU A 1 1.61 6.85 -6.73
C GLU A 1 2.38 6.37 -5.49
N LEU A 2 2.38 7.14 -4.41
CA LEU A 2 3.11 6.87 -3.16
C LEU A 2 2.16 6.88 -1.97
N TYR A 3 2.29 5.89 -1.09
CA TYR A 3 1.59 5.81 0.19
C TYR A 3 2.58 5.84 1.34
N TYR A 4 2.29 6.63 2.37
CA TYR A 4 2.97 6.57 3.66
C TYR A 4 1.96 6.16 4.74
N VAL A 5 2.11 4.96 5.29
CA VAL A 5 1.14 4.39 6.23
C VAL A 5 1.29 5.07 7.59
N ILE A 6 0.19 5.57 8.15
CA ILE A 6 0.17 6.23 9.46
C ILE A 6 -0.62 5.45 10.51
N GLU A 7 -1.46 4.51 10.10
CA GLU A 7 -2.26 3.68 11.01
C GLU A 7 -2.67 2.37 10.34
N GLY A 8 -2.58 1.28 11.11
CA GLY A 8 -3.00 -0.08 10.72
C GLY A 8 -2.22 -0.67 9.54
N THR A 9 -2.86 -1.53 8.73
CA THR A 9 -2.13 -2.42 7.83
C THR A 9 -2.54 -2.24 6.37
N LEU A 10 -1.58 -1.95 5.49
CA LEU A 10 -1.78 -1.97 4.03
C LEU A 10 -1.27 -3.31 3.48
N THR A 11 -2.12 -4.06 2.77
CA THR A 11 -1.69 -5.20 1.97
C THR A 11 -1.78 -4.89 0.48
N VAL A 12 -0.78 -5.35 -0.26
CA VAL A 12 -0.70 -5.20 -1.71
C VAL A 12 -0.42 -6.57 -2.32
N THR A 13 -1.32 -7.03 -3.17
CA THR A 13 -1.11 -8.26 -3.93
C THR A 13 -0.53 -7.92 -5.31
N VAL A 14 0.62 -8.52 -5.62
CA VAL A 14 1.30 -8.44 -6.93
C VAL A 14 1.68 -9.86 -7.34
N ASP A 15 1.27 -10.29 -8.52
CA ASP A 15 1.58 -11.63 -9.06
C ASP A 15 1.36 -12.78 -8.05
N ASN A 16 0.19 -12.80 -7.41
CA ASN A 16 -0.23 -13.74 -6.35
C ASN A 16 0.60 -13.70 -5.06
N LYS A 17 1.51 -12.76 -4.90
CA LYS A 17 2.24 -12.52 -3.65
C LYS A 17 1.68 -11.31 -2.92
N VAL A 18 1.43 -11.49 -1.63
CA VAL A 18 0.99 -10.41 -0.75
C VAL A 18 2.21 -9.78 -0.09
N TYR A 19 2.30 -8.45 -0.18
CA TYR A 19 3.22 -7.61 0.56
C TYR A 19 2.42 -6.84 1.62
N THR A 20 3.02 -6.63 2.78
CA THR A 20 2.37 -5.96 3.91
C THR A 20 3.22 -4.78 4.36
N ALA A 21 2.59 -3.62 4.50
CA ALA A 21 3.18 -2.40 5.02
C ALA A 21 2.45 -1.95 6.30
N HIS A 22 3.23 -1.46 7.26
CA HIS A 22 2.79 -1.04 8.59
C HIS A 22 3.05 0.46 8.80
N PRO A 23 2.57 1.08 9.90
CA PRO A 23 2.79 2.49 10.15
C PRO A 23 4.28 2.85 10.15
N GLY A 24 4.64 3.88 9.37
CA GLY A 24 6.03 4.29 9.12
C GLY A 24 6.59 3.82 7.78
N ASP A 25 5.97 2.83 7.13
CA ASP A 25 6.41 2.36 5.83
C ASP A 25 5.96 3.28 4.69
N SER A 26 6.85 3.46 3.71
CA SER A 26 6.54 4.08 2.42
C SER A 26 6.43 3.02 1.34
N VAL A 27 5.36 3.05 0.55
CA VAL A 27 5.12 2.14 -0.57
C VAL A 27 4.92 2.94 -1.85
N PHE A 28 5.78 2.69 -2.84
CA PHE A 28 5.72 3.33 -4.14
C PHE A 28 5.26 2.36 -5.22
N PHE A 29 4.28 2.79 -6.02
CA PHE A 29 3.79 2.04 -7.18
C PHE A 29 4.17 2.77 -8.48
N PRO A 30 5.00 2.15 -9.34
CA PRO A 30 5.29 2.65 -10.67
C PRO A 30 4.03 2.78 -11.54
N LYS A 31 4.09 3.64 -12.56
CA LYS A 31 3.00 3.76 -13.53
C LYS A 31 2.68 2.40 -14.17
N GLY A 32 1.40 2.04 -14.19
CA GLY A 32 0.95 0.78 -14.81
C GLY A 32 1.19 -0.48 -13.98
N ALA A 33 1.60 -0.34 -12.72
CA ALA A 33 1.66 -1.48 -11.80
C ALA A 33 0.26 -2.11 -11.66
N LYS A 34 0.16 -3.43 -11.88
CA LYS A 34 -1.07 -4.20 -11.68
C LYS A 34 -1.06 -4.73 -10.25
N ILE A 35 -1.81 -4.07 -9.39
CA ILE A 35 -1.85 -4.36 -7.96
C ILE A 35 -3.29 -4.48 -7.48
N ALA A 36 -3.51 -5.26 -6.42
CA ALA A 36 -4.76 -5.24 -5.67
C ALA A 36 -4.47 -4.77 -4.24
N PHE A 37 -5.19 -3.74 -3.81
CA PHE A 37 -5.13 -3.23 -2.45
C PHE A 37 -6.01 -4.04 -1.51
N GLY A 38 -5.56 -4.17 -0.26
CA GLY A 38 -6.34 -4.76 0.81
C GLY A 38 -5.92 -4.22 2.18
N SER A 39 -6.70 -4.60 3.17
CA SER A 39 -6.34 -4.44 4.58
C SER A 39 -7.08 -5.51 5.37
N PRO A 40 -6.40 -6.26 6.26
CA PRO A 40 -7.07 -7.16 7.19
C PRO A 40 -7.82 -6.40 8.31
N ASP A 41 -7.54 -5.11 8.48
CA ASP A 41 -8.05 -4.24 9.54
C ASP A 41 -8.39 -2.84 8.99
N LYS A 42 -8.17 -1.78 9.78
CA LYS A 42 -8.28 -0.39 9.31
C LYS A 42 -6.94 0.05 8.74
N MET A 43 -6.95 0.88 7.71
CA MET A 43 -5.73 1.50 7.19
C MET A 43 -5.92 3.00 7.00
N LYS A 44 -4.91 3.80 7.37
CA LYS A 44 -4.79 5.19 6.96
C LYS A 44 -3.39 5.46 6.44
N ALA A 45 -3.31 6.27 5.39
CA ALA A 45 -2.05 6.67 4.78
C ALA A 45 -2.15 8.09 4.22
N PHE A 46 -1.02 8.79 4.18
CA PHE A 46 -0.87 9.90 3.26
C PHE A 46 -0.67 9.36 1.85
N TYR A 47 -1.24 10.05 0.86
CA TYR A 47 -1.25 9.63 -0.52
C TYR A 47 -0.78 10.77 -1.43
N ALA A 48 0.12 10.46 -2.35
CA ALA A 48 0.59 11.37 -3.38
C ALA A 48 0.57 10.71 -4.77
N THR A 49 0.03 11.43 -5.76
CA THR A 49 -0.08 10.98 -7.15
C THR A 49 0.13 12.13 -8.13
N TYR A 50 0.19 11.84 -9.43
CA TYR A 50 0.40 12.80 -10.52
C TYR A 50 -0.63 12.62 -11.64
#